data_AF-A0A223P7V0-F1
#
_entry.id   AF-A0A223P7V0-F1
#
_cell.length_a   1.000
_cell.length_b   1.000
_cell.length_c   1.000
_cell.angle_alpha   90.00
_cell.angle_beta   90.00
_cell.angle_gamma   90.00
#
_symmetry.space_group_name_H-M   'P 1'
#
loop_
_entity.id
_entity.type
_entity.pdbx_description
1 polymer ?
#
loop_
_entity_poly.entity_id
_entity_poly.type
_entity_poly.pdbx_seq_one_letter_code
_entity_poly.pdbx_strand_id
1 'polypeptide(L)' 'MQDKLSAIATRLQLWKAKAGDVDAAYQLGYWYEDGNLGLSKDANEAIRYYKQAQQLGHPEAAEALRKLQSK' A
#
# COMPACT_ATOMS: atom_id res chain seq x y z
N MET A 1 -4.76 12.29 -19.26
CA MET A 1 -4.87 10.85 -19.62
C MET A 1 -4.03 9.97 -18.68
N GLN A 2 -3.75 10.41 -17.44
CA GLN A 2 -2.96 9.64 -16.45
C GLN A 2 -3.88 8.94 -15.43
N ASP A 3 -5.08 9.48 -15.17
CA ASP A 3 -6.03 8.99 -14.15
C ASP A 3 -6.61 7.59 -14.40
N LYS A 4 -6.75 7.19 -15.67
CA LYS A 4 -7.31 5.86 -15.99
C LYS A 4 -6.28 4.75 -15.79
N LEU A 5 -5.02 5.01 -16.16
CA LEU A 5 -3.91 4.05 -15.97
C LEU A 5 -3.61 3.87 -14.49
N SER A 6 -3.65 4.95 -13.72
CA SER A 6 -3.43 4.89 -12.28
C SER A 6 -4.51 4.11 -11.54
N ALA A 7 -5.79 4.35 -11.86
CA ALA A 7 -6.89 3.60 -11.24
C ALA A 7 -6.85 2.09 -11.55
N ILE A 8 -6.40 1.72 -12.75
CA ILE A 8 -6.21 0.30 -13.13
C ILE A 8 -5.04 -0.30 -12.35
N ALA A 9 -3.92 0.43 -12.20
CA ALA A 9 -2.77 -0.02 -11.41
C ALA A 9 -3.14 -0.23 -9.94
N THR A 10 -3.90 0.70 -9.34
CA THR A 10 -4.46 0.58 -7.98
C THR A 10 -5.32 -0.66 -7.82
N ARG A 11 -6.23 -0.91 -8.76
CA ARG A 11 -7.09 -2.11 -8.74
C ARG A 11 -6.29 -3.39 -8.92
N LEU A 12 -5.26 -3.39 -9.76
CA LEU A 12 -4.39 -4.54 -9.96
C LEU A 12 -3.66 -4.90 -8.66
N GLN A 13 -3.10 -3.90 -7.96
CA GLN A 13 -2.45 -4.19 -6.69
C GLN A 13 -3.43 -4.59 -5.59
N LEU A 14 -4.64 -4.03 -5.57
CA LEU A 14 -5.67 -4.47 -4.64
C LEU A 14 -6.00 -5.95 -4.82
N TRP A 15 -6.09 -6.40 -6.07
CA TRP A 15 -6.34 -7.80 -6.37
C TRP A 15 -5.16 -8.69 -5.97
N LYS A 16 -3.91 -8.29 -6.27
CA LYS A 16 -2.71 -9.02 -5.86
C LYS A 16 -2.57 -9.10 -4.33
N ALA A 17 -2.76 -7.99 -3.62
CA ALA A 17 -2.72 -7.95 -2.16
C ALA A 17 -3.80 -8.86 -1.54
N LYS A 18 -4.99 -8.92 -2.15
CA LYS A 18 -6.06 -9.88 -1.77
C LYS A 18 -5.70 -11.33 -2.10
N ALA A 19 -4.91 -11.57 -3.13
CA ALA A 19 -4.39 -12.89 -3.47
C ALA A 19 -3.23 -13.33 -2.53
N GLY A 20 -2.82 -12.49 -1.58
CA GLY A 20 -1.73 -12.77 -0.64
C GLY A 20 -0.35 -12.34 -1.13
N ASP A 21 -0.28 -11.54 -2.20
CA ASP A 21 0.97 -10.94 -2.66
C ASP A 21 1.42 -9.88 -1.66
N VAL A 22 2.59 -10.12 -1.08
CA VAL A 22 3.17 -9.32 -0.01
C VAL A 22 3.64 -7.96 -0.53
N ASP A 23 4.30 -7.96 -1.69
CA ASP A 23 4.84 -6.77 -2.33
C ASP A 23 3.70 -5.84 -2.76
N ALA A 24 2.58 -6.43 -3.21
CA ALA A 24 1.37 -5.71 -3.55
C ALA A 24 0.77 -4.95 -2.36
N ALA A 25 0.67 -5.61 -1.20
CA ALA A 25 0.19 -4.99 0.02
C ALA A 25 1.12 -3.84 0.46
N TYR A 26 2.44 -4.03 0.38
CA TYR A 26 3.40 -2.98 0.66
C TYR A 26 3.25 -1.78 -0.29
N GLN A 27 3.14 -2.02 -1.60
CA GLN A 27 2.95 -0.95 -2.59
C GLN A 27 1.65 -0.17 -2.40
N LEU A 28 0.56 -0.84 -2.03
CA LEU A 28 -0.68 -0.17 -1.67
C LEU A 28 -0.48 0.77 -0.48
N GLY A 29 0.19 0.28 0.57
CA GLY A 29 0.54 1.10 1.72
C GLY A 29 1.30 2.36 1.31
N TYR A 30 2.28 2.21 0.42
CA TYR A 30 3.06 3.32 -0.12
C TYR A 30 2.24 4.30 -0.94
N TRP A 31 1.31 3.82 -1.77
CA TRP A 31 0.44 4.68 -2.57
C TRP A 31 -0.54 5.49 -1.73
N TYR A 32 -1.07 4.90 -0.65
CA TYR A 32 -1.87 5.62 0.34
C TYR A 32 -1.04 6.62 1.17
N GLU A 33 0.23 6.33 1.45
CA GLU A 33 1.13 7.26 2.13
C GLU A 33 1.45 8.51 1.28
N ASP A 34 1.70 8.30 -0.01
CA ASP A 34 2.04 9.39 -0.92
C ASP A 34 0.81 10.13 -1.46
N GLY A 35 -0.35 9.45 -1.51
CA GLY A 35 -1.56 9.97 -2.16
C GLY A 35 -1.44 9.98 -3.68
N ASN A 36 -0.77 8.97 -4.24
CA ASN A 36 -0.55 8.83 -5.66
C ASN A 36 -1.57 7.90 -6.33
N LEU A 37 -1.56 7.88 -7.65
CA LEU A 37 -2.41 7.01 -8.48
C LEU A 37 -3.92 7.23 -8.29
N GLY A 38 -4.33 8.45 -7.96
CA GLY A 38 -5.73 8.80 -7.71
C GLY A 38 -6.24 8.38 -6.34
N LEU A 39 -5.37 7.90 -5.46
CA LEU A 39 -5.69 7.69 -4.05
C LEU A 39 -5.49 8.99 -3.28
N SER A 40 -6.40 9.28 -2.35
CA SER A 40 -6.15 10.30 -1.35
C SER A 40 -5.14 9.81 -0.34
N LYS A 41 -4.26 10.71 0.09
CA LYS A 41 -3.30 10.43 1.14
C LYS A 41 -4.03 10.05 2.43
N ASP A 42 -3.85 8.81 2.87
CA ASP A 42 -4.47 8.28 4.08
C ASP A 42 -3.47 7.40 4.82
N ALA A 43 -2.92 7.95 5.91
CA ALA A 43 -1.97 7.25 6.75
C ALA A 43 -2.58 6.02 7.44
N ASN A 44 -3.88 6.04 7.75
CA ASN A 44 -4.54 4.91 8.41
C ASN A 44 -4.67 3.72 7.45
N GLU A 45 -5.09 3.97 6.21
CA GLU A 45 -5.13 2.93 5.19
C GLU A 45 -3.71 2.44 4.84
N ALA A 46 -2.73 3.34 4.74
CA ALA A 46 -1.34 2.95 4.55
C ALA A 46 -0.85 1.98 5.65
N ILE A 47 -1.09 2.31 6.92
CA ILE A 47 -0.80 1.47 8.08
C ILE A 47 -1.49 0.11 7.99
N ARG A 48 -2.75 0.04 7.53
CA ARG A 48 -3.48 -1.23 7.38
C ARG A 48 -2.81 -2.15 6.36
N TYR A 49 -2.46 -1.63 5.19
CA TYR A 49 -1.80 -2.43 4.16
C TYR A 49 -0.37 -2.81 4.54
N TYR A 50 0.39 -1.93 5.19
CA TYR A 50 1.70 -2.28 5.73
C TYR A 50 1.62 -3.33 6.85
N LYS A 51 0.60 -3.29 7.71
CA LYS A 51 0.35 -4.36 8.69
C LYS A 51 0.04 -5.69 7.99
N GLN A 52 -0.76 -5.67 6.92
CA GLN A 52 -1.04 -6.86 6.14
C GLN A 52 0.24 -7.43 5.50
N ALA A 53 1.06 -6.57 4.87
CA ALA A 53 2.35 -6.96 4.31
C ALA A 53 3.30 -7.53 5.39
N GLN A 54 3.32 -6.92 6.57
CA GLN A 54 4.09 -7.41 7.72
C GLN A 54 3.60 -8.79 8.18
N GLN A 55 2.28 -9.01 8.26
CA GLN A 55 1.69 -10.32 8.62
C GLN A 55 2.03 -11.41 7.60
N LEU A 56 2.16 -11.05 6.33
CA LEU A 56 2.57 -11.96 5.27
C LEU A 56 4.10 -12.15 5.20
N GLY A 57 4.87 -11.43 6.02
CA GLY A 57 6.32 -11.60 6.14
C GLY A 57 7.17 -10.63 5.32
N HIS A 58 6.63 -9.49 4.87
CA HIS A 58 7.45 -8.49 4.17
C HIS A 58 8.52 -7.89 5.11
N PRO A 59 9.82 -7.96 4.76
CA PRO A 59 10.87 -7.42 5.61
C PRO A 59 10.77 -5.89 5.76
N GLU A 60 10.43 -5.18 4.68
CA GLU A 60 10.40 -3.72 4.68
C GLU A 60 9.09 -3.14 5.21
N ALA A 61 8.02 -3.93 5.33
CA ALA A 61 6.74 -3.41 5.79
C ALA A 61 6.76 -3.05 7.28
N ALA A 62 7.53 -3.79 8.09
CA ALA A 62 7.72 -3.47 9.50
C ALA A 62 8.42 -2.11 9.68
N GLU A 63 9.42 -1.82 8.85
CA GLU A 63 10.14 -0.56 8.88
C GLU A 63 9.27 0.61 8.40
N ALA A 64 8.57 0.44 7.27
CA ALA A 64 7.64 1.44 6.76
C ALA A 64 6.51 1.76 7.75
N LEU A 65 5.93 0.72 8.38
CA LEU A 65 4.92 0.86 9.42
C LEU A 65 5.46 1.66 10.62
N ARG A 66 6.67 1.34 11.08
CA ARG A 66 7.29 2.01 12.23
C ARG A 66 7.59 3.47 11.91
N LYS A 67 8.06 3.77 10.69
CA LYS A 67 8.28 5.13 10.20
C LYS A 67 6.98 5.94 10.18
N LEU A 68 5.88 5.34 9.73
CA LEU A 68 4.55 5.97 9.71
C LEU A 68 3.97 6.20 11.10
N GLN A 69 4.13 5.25 12.01
CA GLN A 69 3.68 5.38 13.40
C GLN A 69 4.50 6.38 14.22
N SER A 70 5.73 6.64 13.80
CA SER A 70 6.65 7.60 14.43
C SER A 70 6.46 9.04 13.94
N LYS A 71 5.56 9.27 12.99
CA LYS A 71 5.35 10.57 12.35
C LYS A 71 4.15 11.29 12.93
#